data_AF-W7INB5-F1
#
_entry.id   AF-W7INB5-F1
#
_cell.length_a   1.000
_cell.length_b   1.000
_cell.length_c   1.000
_cell.angle_alpha   90.00
_cell.angle_beta   90.00
_cell.angle_gamma   90.00
#
_symmetry.space_group_name_H-M   'P 1'
#
loop_
_entity.id
_entity.type
_entity.pdbx_description
1 polymer ?
#
loop_
_entity_poly.entity_id
_entity_poly.type
_entity_poly.pdbx_seq_one_letter_code
_entity_poly.pdbx_strand_id
1 'polypeptide(L)'
;MTDIRNGMPAGLLSAARWRKGSRSGAYGNCVEVTPVAEDHTAIRDSKAPSGPALVFPRAALTSLTRAVRAGTVHAPSAEDLLRVLVLRGFEFLHPRDANGDLTAVVGVRAHHDVIDVVRLHAEDDAIASRLPADTLDVLNPTLVLWQRTGWATAVLRQLVDLADERTPGMPARGEASVSPLRGCWVPTTPGRARWLPATA
;
A
#
# COMPACT_ATOMS: atom_id res chain seq x y z
N MET A 1 30.87 -24.12 -8.52
CA MET A 1 29.80 -23.30 -9.11
C MET A 1 28.98 -22.74 -7.97
N THR A 2 28.77 -21.43 -7.93
CA THR A 2 27.90 -20.81 -6.92
C THR A 2 26.48 -21.31 -7.15
N ASP A 3 25.83 -21.82 -6.10
CA ASP A 3 24.42 -22.21 -6.17
C ASP A 3 23.56 -20.94 -6.36
N ILE A 4 22.86 -20.87 -7.50
CA ILE A 4 22.07 -19.69 -7.87
C ILE A 4 20.68 -19.85 -7.25
N ARG A 5 20.34 -18.93 -6.35
CA ARG A 5 19.06 -18.94 -5.63
C ARG A 5 18.38 -17.59 -5.66
N ASN A 6 17.05 -17.61 -5.63
CA ASN A 6 16.24 -16.41 -5.55
C ASN A 6 16.57 -15.60 -4.27
N GLY A 7 16.71 -14.28 -4.40
CA GLY A 7 17.04 -13.37 -3.31
C GLY A 7 18.53 -13.28 -2.93
N MET A 8 19.42 -13.97 -3.65
CA MET A 8 20.87 -13.81 -3.43
C MET A 8 21.35 -12.40 -3.81
N PRO A 9 22.41 -11.86 -3.18
CA PRO A 9 22.99 -10.58 -3.61
C PRO A 9 23.41 -10.61 -5.08
N ALA A 10 22.99 -9.61 -5.85
CA ALA A 10 23.26 -9.53 -7.28
C ALA A 10 24.76 -9.47 -7.60
N GLY A 11 25.57 -8.97 -6.68
CA GLY A 11 27.04 -8.97 -6.79
C GLY A 11 27.70 -10.35 -6.76
N LEU A 12 27.01 -11.38 -6.24
CA LEU A 12 27.51 -12.76 -6.23
C LEU A 12 27.30 -13.48 -7.56
N LEU A 13 26.53 -12.89 -8.49
CA LEU A 13 26.38 -13.37 -9.86
C LEU A 13 27.57 -12.87 -10.70
N SER A 14 28.76 -13.40 -10.44
CA SER A 14 30.04 -12.90 -10.98
C SER A 14 30.17 -12.95 -12.51
N ALA A 15 29.43 -13.86 -13.17
CA ALA A 15 29.38 -13.96 -14.64
C ALA A 15 28.24 -13.13 -15.27
N ALA A 16 27.41 -12.45 -14.48
CA ALA A 16 26.25 -11.73 -14.96
C ALA A 16 26.64 -10.51 -15.81
N ARG A 17 26.06 -10.45 -17.01
CA ARG A 17 26.07 -9.24 -17.85
C ARG A 17 24.70 -8.58 -17.73
N TRP A 18 24.57 -7.66 -16.78
CA TRP A 18 23.32 -6.94 -16.53
C TRP A 18 22.99 -6.00 -17.70
N ARG A 19 21.77 -6.13 -18.22
CA ARG A 19 21.24 -5.29 -19.29
C ARG A 19 20.08 -4.46 -18.76
N LYS A 20 20.20 -3.15 -18.86
CA LYS A 20 19.13 -2.19 -18.56
C LYS A 20 18.11 -2.16 -19.70
N GLY A 21 16.84 -1.94 -19.38
CA GLY A 21 15.79 -1.75 -20.38
C GLY A 21 16.01 -0.48 -21.20
N SER A 22 15.67 -0.48 -22.49
CA SER A 22 15.84 0.69 -23.37
C SER A 22 14.93 1.88 -23.02
N ARG A 23 13.89 1.66 -22.20
CA ARG A 23 12.98 2.70 -21.70
C ARG A 23 13.37 3.25 -20.31
N SER A 24 14.53 2.85 -19.80
CA SER A 24 15.06 3.34 -18.52
C SER A 24 15.65 4.74 -18.68
N GLY A 25 14.93 5.77 -18.20
CA GLY A 25 15.37 7.18 -18.19
C GLY A 25 15.86 7.65 -16.81
N ALA A 26 16.33 8.90 -16.73
CA ALA A 26 16.96 9.51 -15.54
C ALA A 26 16.08 9.51 -14.26
N TYR A 27 14.75 9.48 -14.41
CA TYR A 27 13.79 9.54 -13.29
C TYR A 27 13.01 8.23 -13.05
N GLY A 28 13.36 7.13 -13.75
CA GLY A 28 12.59 5.88 -13.71
C GLY A 28 13.03 4.86 -12.65
N ASN A 29 12.11 3.97 -12.24
CA ASN A 29 12.41 2.76 -11.46
C ASN A 29 12.94 1.66 -12.40
N CYS A 30 14.22 1.74 -12.71
CA CYS A 30 14.85 0.93 -13.74
C CYS A 30 15.22 -0.45 -13.20
N VAL A 31 14.82 -1.50 -13.92
CA VAL A 31 15.29 -2.88 -13.65
C VAL A 31 16.36 -3.28 -14.66
N GLU A 32 17.28 -4.12 -14.22
CA GLU A 32 18.27 -4.77 -15.08
C GLU A 32 18.06 -6.27 -15.07
N VAL A 33 18.31 -6.91 -16.22
CA VAL A 33 18.10 -8.35 -16.39
C VAL A 33 19.36 -9.02 -16.90
N THR A 34 19.57 -10.28 -16.54
CA THR A 34 20.69 -11.08 -17.05
C THR A 34 20.35 -12.57 -17.05
N PRO A 35 20.69 -13.34 -18.10
CA PRO A 35 20.62 -14.80 -18.04
C PRO A 35 21.66 -15.32 -17.05
N VAL A 36 21.25 -16.20 -16.15
CA VAL A 36 22.14 -16.78 -15.11
C VAL A 36 22.31 -18.29 -15.26
N ALA A 37 21.42 -18.95 -16.00
CA ALA A 37 21.55 -20.35 -16.43
C ALA A 37 20.85 -20.55 -17.79
N GLU A 38 20.90 -21.77 -18.33
CA GLU A 38 20.26 -22.11 -19.60
C GLU A 38 18.77 -21.81 -19.58
N ASP A 39 18.07 -21.97 -18.46
CA ASP A 39 16.63 -21.80 -18.30
C ASP A 39 16.24 -20.71 -17.28
N HIS A 40 17.20 -20.00 -16.68
CA HIS A 40 16.94 -18.97 -15.67
C HIS A 40 17.43 -17.57 -16.06
N THR A 41 16.70 -16.57 -15.57
CA THR A 41 17.03 -15.15 -15.71
C THR A 41 16.93 -14.48 -14.35
N ALA A 42 17.92 -13.66 -14.02
CA ALA A 42 17.91 -12.81 -12.84
C ALA A 42 17.48 -11.38 -13.19
N ILE A 43 16.78 -10.74 -12.26
CA ILE A 43 16.32 -9.34 -12.31
C ILE A 43 16.81 -8.63 -11.05
N ARG A 44 17.30 -7.41 -11.17
CA ARG A 44 17.65 -6.55 -10.03
C ARG A 44 17.16 -5.12 -10.21
N ASP A 45 17.11 -4.38 -9.10
CA ASP A 45 16.94 -2.93 -9.12
C ASP A 45 18.25 -2.25 -9.56
N SER A 46 18.18 -1.40 -10.60
CA SER A 46 19.33 -0.62 -11.07
C SER A 46 19.87 0.33 -10.01
N LYS A 47 19.01 0.79 -9.09
CA LYS A 47 19.36 1.74 -8.02
C LYS A 47 20.03 1.04 -6.83
N ALA A 48 19.87 -0.28 -6.70
CA ALA A 48 20.52 -1.10 -5.69
C ALA A 48 21.27 -2.28 -6.34
N PRO A 49 22.35 -2.01 -7.11
CA PRO A 49 23.02 -3.04 -7.92
C PRO A 49 23.68 -4.16 -7.09
N SER A 50 23.95 -3.92 -5.80
CA SER A 50 24.43 -4.92 -4.84
C SER A 50 23.30 -5.60 -4.04
N GLY A 51 22.05 -5.13 -4.20
CA GLY A 51 20.88 -5.65 -3.53
C GLY A 51 20.48 -7.06 -4.01
N PRO A 52 19.37 -7.61 -3.50
CA PRO A 52 18.92 -8.94 -3.86
C PRO A 52 18.54 -9.03 -5.34
N ALA A 53 18.94 -10.11 -5.99
CA ALA A 53 18.49 -10.49 -7.33
C ALA A 53 17.31 -11.46 -7.23
N LEU A 54 16.26 -11.20 -8.01
CA LEU A 54 15.16 -12.12 -8.20
C LEU A 54 15.48 -13.07 -9.36
N VAL A 55 15.46 -14.38 -9.11
CA VAL A 55 15.81 -15.40 -10.11
C VAL A 55 14.57 -16.19 -10.49
N PHE A 56 14.25 -16.23 -11.78
CA PHE A 56 13.05 -16.88 -12.30
C PHE A 56 13.38 -17.82 -13.47
N PRO A 57 12.62 -18.90 -13.64
CA PRO A 57 12.60 -19.63 -14.90
C PRO A 57 12.21 -18.68 -16.05
N ARG A 58 12.88 -18.82 -17.19
CA ARG A 58 12.65 -17.95 -18.36
C ARG A 58 11.22 -18.05 -18.86
N ALA A 59 10.65 -19.25 -18.83
CA ALA A 59 9.25 -19.49 -19.19
C ALA A 59 8.26 -18.69 -18.31
N ALA A 60 8.57 -18.53 -17.01
CA ALA A 60 7.75 -17.74 -16.09
C ALA A 60 7.81 -16.24 -16.43
N LEU A 61 9.01 -15.70 -16.72
CA LEU A 61 9.14 -14.31 -17.16
C LEU A 61 8.48 -14.05 -18.53
N THR A 62 8.57 -14.99 -19.46
CA THR A 62 7.87 -14.87 -20.75
C THR A 62 6.35 -14.85 -20.56
N SER A 63 5.83 -15.71 -19.68
CA SER A 63 4.40 -15.73 -19.35
C SER A 63 3.95 -14.44 -18.68
N LEU A 64 4.72 -13.95 -17.69
CA LEU A 64 4.45 -12.67 -17.01
C LEU A 64 4.43 -11.50 -18.01
N THR A 65 5.46 -11.39 -18.86
CA THR A 65 5.53 -10.29 -19.83
C THR A 65 4.43 -10.34 -20.89
N ARG A 66 4.00 -11.53 -21.32
CA ARG A 66 2.78 -11.67 -22.14
C ARG A 66 1.55 -11.22 -21.37
N ALA A 67 1.39 -11.67 -20.13
CA ALA A 67 0.23 -11.36 -19.32
C ALA A 67 0.09 -9.85 -19.06
N VAL A 68 1.21 -9.17 -18.79
CA VAL A 68 1.28 -7.70 -18.64
C VAL A 68 0.95 -6.99 -19.96
N ARG A 69 1.50 -7.44 -21.09
CA ARG A 69 1.18 -6.86 -22.42
C ARG A 69 -0.28 -7.06 -22.81
N ALA A 70 -0.88 -8.17 -22.40
CA ALA A 70 -2.28 -8.48 -22.63
C ALA A 70 -3.23 -7.79 -21.61
N GLY A 71 -2.70 -7.06 -20.62
CA GLY A 71 -3.50 -6.43 -19.55
C GLY A 71 -4.09 -7.40 -18.52
N THR A 72 -3.85 -8.70 -18.66
CA THR A 72 -4.36 -9.77 -17.77
C THR A 72 -3.69 -9.80 -16.40
N VAL A 73 -2.53 -9.15 -16.26
CA VAL A 73 -1.86 -8.92 -14.98
C VAL A 73 -1.48 -7.44 -14.93
N HIS A 74 -2.05 -6.72 -13.98
CA HIS A 74 -1.75 -5.33 -13.68
C HIS A 74 -1.63 -5.16 -12.16
N ALA A 75 -0.85 -4.16 -11.74
CA ALA A 75 -0.91 -3.72 -10.35
C ALA A 75 -2.31 -3.15 -10.07
N PRO A 76 -2.88 -3.36 -8.87
CA PRO A 76 -4.18 -2.81 -8.55
C PRO A 76 -4.13 -1.28 -8.65
N SER A 77 -5.11 -0.71 -9.33
CA SER A 77 -5.28 0.74 -9.41
C SER A 77 -5.71 1.31 -8.05
N ALA A 78 -5.67 2.64 -7.90
CA ALA A 78 -6.24 3.29 -6.73
C ALA A 78 -7.74 2.95 -6.56
N GLU A 79 -8.47 2.87 -7.67
CA GLU A 79 -9.88 2.48 -7.68
C GLU A 79 -10.09 1.06 -7.14
N ASP A 80 -9.31 0.08 -7.60
CA ASP A 80 -9.41 -1.31 -7.13
C ASP A 80 -9.18 -1.39 -5.62
N LEU A 81 -8.18 -0.68 -5.11
CA LEU A 81 -7.86 -0.64 -3.68
C LEU A 81 -8.96 0.05 -2.88
N LEU A 82 -9.51 1.17 -3.37
CA LEU A 82 -10.63 1.86 -2.74
C LEU A 82 -11.88 0.97 -2.68
N ARG A 83 -12.18 0.22 -3.74
CA ARG A 83 -13.27 -0.78 -3.75
C ARG A 83 -13.07 -1.83 -2.67
N VAL A 84 -11.86 -2.33 -2.48
CA VAL A 84 -11.53 -3.27 -1.39
C VAL A 84 -11.75 -2.62 -0.02
N LEU A 85 -11.35 -1.36 0.18
CA LEU A 85 -11.59 -0.66 1.45
C LEU A 85 -13.09 -0.48 1.73
N VAL A 86 -13.89 -0.12 0.72
CA VAL A 86 -15.36 -0.05 0.86
C VAL A 86 -15.92 -1.40 1.28
N LEU A 87 -15.48 -2.50 0.67
CA LEU A 87 -15.92 -3.86 1.04
C LEU A 87 -15.49 -4.26 2.46
N ARG A 88 -14.37 -3.72 2.96
CA ARG A 88 -13.94 -3.89 4.36
C ARG A 88 -14.78 -3.05 5.34
N GLY A 89 -15.61 -2.13 4.86
CA GLY A 89 -16.46 -1.28 5.69
C GLY A 89 -15.87 0.11 5.95
N PHE A 90 -14.96 0.59 5.10
CA PHE A 90 -14.60 2.02 5.12
C PHE A 90 -15.77 2.88 4.65
N GLU A 91 -16.08 3.90 5.44
CA GLU A 91 -17.00 4.96 5.08
C GLU A 91 -16.21 6.17 4.58
N PHE A 92 -16.56 6.65 3.38
CA PHE A 92 -15.85 7.74 2.73
C PHE A 92 -16.63 9.06 2.79
N LEU A 93 -15.93 10.11 3.20
CA LEU A 93 -16.34 11.49 3.14
C LEU A 93 -15.48 12.22 2.10
N HIS A 94 -16.09 13.18 1.41
CA HIS A 94 -15.43 14.01 0.41
C HIS A 94 -15.52 15.49 0.85
N PRO A 95 -14.67 15.94 1.79
CA PRO A 95 -14.68 17.32 2.23
C PRO A 95 -14.49 18.29 1.07
N ARG A 96 -15.22 19.40 1.12
CA ARG A 96 -15.15 20.48 0.14
C ARG A 96 -14.89 21.80 0.85
N ASP A 97 -14.15 22.68 0.20
CA ASP A 97 -13.91 24.03 0.72
C ASP A 97 -15.15 24.94 0.52
N ALA A 98 -15.00 26.22 0.84
CA ALA A 98 -16.07 27.21 0.69
C ALA A 98 -16.50 27.43 -0.78
N ASN A 99 -15.64 27.10 -1.74
CA ASN A 99 -15.91 27.22 -3.17
C ASN A 99 -16.57 25.95 -3.74
N GLY A 100 -16.61 24.87 -2.95
CA GLY A 100 -17.12 23.57 -3.37
C GLY A 100 -16.05 22.66 -3.97
N ASP A 101 -14.79 23.05 -3.95
CA ASP A 101 -13.68 22.25 -4.47
C ASP A 101 -13.33 21.12 -3.50
N LEU A 102 -13.04 19.92 -4.04
CA LEU A 102 -12.63 18.77 -3.23
C LEU A 102 -11.27 19.03 -2.59
N THR A 103 -11.21 18.95 -1.26
CA THR A 103 -9.95 19.17 -0.51
C THR A 103 -9.25 17.87 -0.17
N ALA A 104 -10.01 16.78 0.00
CA ALA A 104 -9.49 15.44 0.21
C ALA A 104 -10.57 14.39 -0.08
N VAL A 105 -10.16 13.13 -0.16
CA VAL A 105 -11.01 11.97 0.10
C VAL A 105 -10.60 11.37 1.44
N VAL A 106 -11.54 11.24 2.37
CA VAL A 106 -11.30 10.74 3.72
C VAL A 106 -12.09 9.46 3.94
N GLY A 107 -11.42 8.34 4.16
CA GLY A 107 -12.04 7.07 4.53
C GLY A 107 -11.81 6.75 5.99
N VAL A 108 -12.83 6.30 6.72
CA VAL A 108 -12.71 5.85 8.11
C VAL A 108 -13.38 4.50 8.27
N ARG A 109 -12.73 3.59 9.00
CA ARG A 109 -13.27 2.29 9.39
C ARG A 109 -12.91 2.03 10.85
N ALA A 110 -13.91 2.04 11.72
CA ALA A 110 -13.75 1.51 13.07
C ALA A 110 -13.99 0.00 13.06
N HIS A 111 -13.07 -0.76 13.63
CA HIS A 111 -13.19 -2.21 13.76
C HIS A 111 -12.34 -2.72 14.92
N HIS A 112 -12.80 -3.78 15.59
CA HIS A 112 -12.10 -4.31 16.77
C HIS A 112 -11.81 -3.17 17.79
N ASP A 113 -10.58 -3.04 18.27
CA ASP A 113 -10.14 -1.99 19.20
C ASP A 113 -9.38 -0.83 18.52
N VAL A 114 -9.60 -0.63 17.20
CA VAL A 114 -8.89 0.39 16.41
C VAL A 114 -9.79 1.12 15.42
N ILE A 115 -9.32 2.27 14.95
CA ILE A 115 -9.91 3.05 13.88
C ILE A 115 -8.86 3.23 12.79
N ASP A 116 -9.12 2.69 11.61
CA ASP A 116 -8.32 2.96 10.42
C ASP A 116 -8.84 4.20 9.71
N VAL A 117 -7.93 5.09 9.34
CA VAL A 117 -8.20 6.35 8.65
C VAL A 117 -7.30 6.46 7.44
N VAL A 118 -7.87 6.81 6.29
CA VAL A 118 -7.11 7.18 5.09
C VAL A 118 -7.53 8.57 4.63
N ARG A 119 -6.56 9.40 4.24
CA ARG A 119 -6.74 10.74 3.68
C ARG A 119 -5.95 10.83 2.39
N LEU A 120 -6.62 11.16 1.30
CA LEU A 120 -6.02 11.35 -0.02
C LEU A 120 -6.21 12.82 -0.41
N HIS A 121 -5.13 13.60 -0.44
CA HIS A 121 -5.15 14.99 -0.90
C HIS A 121 -4.76 15.09 -2.37
N ALA A 122 -3.79 14.27 -2.79
CA ALA A 122 -3.32 14.14 -4.17
C ALA A 122 -2.83 12.71 -4.45
N GLU A 123 -2.41 12.44 -5.70
CA GLU A 123 -1.85 11.13 -6.07
C GLU A 123 -0.55 10.83 -5.33
N ASP A 124 0.26 11.84 -5.05
CA ASP A 124 1.54 11.77 -4.34
C ASP A 124 1.44 12.17 -2.86
N ASP A 125 0.27 12.64 -2.40
CA ASP A 125 -0.01 13.01 -1.01
C ASP A 125 -1.22 12.24 -0.46
N ALA A 126 -0.92 11.08 0.12
CA ALA A 126 -1.85 10.27 0.88
C ALA A 126 -1.26 9.90 2.24
N ILE A 127 -2.15 9.76 3.22
CA ILE A 127 -1.84 9.34 4.58
C ILE A 127 -2.83 8.26 4.99
N ALA A 128 -2.34 7.10 5.44
CA ALA A 128 -3.13 6.09 6.13
C ALA A 128 -2.63 5.95 7.56
N SER A 129 -3.52 5.81 8.52
CA SER A 129 -3.21 5.67 9.94
C SER A 129 -4.14 4.69 10.62
N ARG A 130 -3.61 3.94 11.60
CA ARG A 130 -4.39 3.17 12.56
C ARG A 130 -4.33 3.89 13.90
N LEU A 131 -5.50 4.12 14.48
CA LEU A 131 -5.69 4.89 15.71
C LEU A 131 -6.32 3.99 16.77
N PRO A 132 -6.17 4.31 18.07
CA PRO A 132 -6.94 3.66 19.13
C PRO A 132 -8.46 3.84 18.95
N ALA A 133 -9.25 2.84 19.35
CA ALA A 133 -10.71 2.86 19.34
C ALA A 133 -11.35 4.06 20.08
N ASP A 134 -10.70 4.57 21.13
CA ASP A 134 -11.18 5.69 21.95
C ASP A 134 -10.78 7.08 21.40
N THR A 135 -10.25 7.14 20.18
CA THR A 135 -9.87 8.40 19.54
C THR A 135 -11.08 9.29 19.28
N LEU A 136 -11.13 10.45 19.95
CA LEU A 136 -12.23 11.42 19.83
C LEU A 136 -12.16 12.29 18.56
N ASP A 137 -10.97 12.66 18.10
CA ASP A 137 -10.76 13.39 16.85
C ASP A 137 -9.84 12.58 15.93
N VAL A 138 -10.45 11.79 15.06
CA VAL A 138 -9.75 10.92 14.11
C VAL A 138 -8.99 11.71 13.03
N LEU A 139 -9.35 12.98 12.83
CA LEU A 139 -8.66 13.85 11.86
C LEU A 139 -7.41 14.47 12.48
N ASN A 140 -7.44 14.75 13.78
CA ASN A 140 -6.32 15.31 14.55
C ASN A 140 -5.97 14.42 15.76
N PRO A 141 -5.50 13.19 15.53
CA PRO A 141 -5.23 12.25 16.61
C PRO A 141 -3.99 12.67 17.41
N THR A 142 -4.05 12.48 18.72
CA THR A 142 -2.88 12.64 19.62
C THR A 142 -1.99 11.41 19.67
N LEU A 143 -2.56 10.23 19.40
CA LEU A 143 -1.86 8.95 19.36
C LEU A 143 -2.14 8.22 18.05
N VAL A 144 -1.06 7.74 17.41
CA VAL A 144 -1.11 6.99 16.16
C VAL A 144 -0.37 5.67 16.36
N LEU A 145 -1.06 4.55 16.16
CA LEU A 145 -0.53 3.20 16.37
C LEU A 145 0.29 2.72 15.17
N TRP A 146 -0.10 3.16 13.97
CA TRP A 146 0.61 2.89 12.72
C TRP A 146 0.31 4.01 11.72
N GLN A 147 1.27 4.36 10.87
CA GLN A 147 1.09 5.36 9.82
C GLN A 147 1.94 5.09 8.59
N ARG A 148 1.40 5.43 7.42
CA ARG A 148 2.14 5.53 6.16
C ARG A 148 1.75 6.78 5.40
N THR A 149 2.72 7.37 4.73
CA THR A 149 2.56 8.56 3.91
C THR A 149 3.23 8.38 2.55
N GLY A 150 2.74 9.08 1.53
CA GLY A 150 3.30 9.11 0.18
C GLY A 150 2.24 8.84 -0.89
N TRP A 151 2.63 8.14 -1.96
CA TRP A 151 1.75 7.89 -3.10
C TRP A 151 0.49 7.10 -2.72
N ALA A 152 -0.66 7.56 -3.20
CA ALA A 152 -1.98 7.02 -2.87
C ALA A 152 -2.06 5.51 -3.07
N THR A 153 -1.63 4.98 -4.22
CA THR A 153 -1.65 3.53 -4.50
C THR A 153 -0.77 2.73 -3.52
N ALA A 154 0.40 3.26 -3.15
CA ALA A 154 1.30 2.60 -2.21
C ALA A 154 0.78 2.62 -0.78
N VAL A 155 0.16 3.73 -0.37
CA VAL A 155 -0.46 3.89 0.95
C VAL A 155 -1.71 3.03 1.07
N LEU A 156 -2.62 3.09 0.09
CA LEU A 156 -3.83 2.29 0.03
C LEU A 156 -3.51 0.79 0.06
N ARG A 157 -2.51 0.34 -0.71
CA ARG A 157 -2.09 -1.06 -0.70
C ARG A 157 -1.59 -1.50 0.67
N GLN A 158 -0.77 -0.68 1.34
CA GLN A 158 -0.31 -1.01 2.69
C GLN A 158 -1.44 -1.06 3.71
N LEU A 159 -2.47 -0.22 3.56
CA LEU A 159 -3.67 -0.27 4.39
C LEU A 159 -4.53 -1.52 4.09
N VAL A 160 -4.64 -1.91 2.82
CA VAL A 160 -5.30 -3.16 2.41
C VAL A 160 -4.56 -4.38 3.00
N ASP A 161 -3.24 -4.39 2.96
CA ASP A 161 -2.39 -5.47 3.49
C ASP A 161 -2.31 -5.47 5.04
N LEU A 162 -2.81 -4.41 5.71
CA LEU A 162 -2.80 -4.30 7.16
C LEU A 162 -3.86 -5.24 7.77
N ALA A 163 -3.40 -6.26 8.48
CA ALA A 163 -4.26 -7.23 9.17
C ALA A 163 -5.12 -6.55 10.25
N ASP A 164 -6.38 -6.98 10.40
CA ASP A 164 -7.30 -6.40 11.38
C ASP A 164 -6.84 -6.66 12.83
N GLU A 165 -6.30 -7.84 13.10
CA GLU A 165 -5.95 -8.33 14.46
C GLU A 165 -4.57 -7.87 14.96
N ARG A 166 -3.75 -7.25 14.11
CA ARG A 166 -2.38 -6.84 14.47
C ARG A 166 -2.11 -5.40 14.10
N THR A 167 -1.70 -4.64 15.10
CA THR A 167 -0.99 -3.37 14.89
C THR A 167 0.51 -3.69 14.75
N PRO A 168 1.15 -3.37 13.61
CA PRO A 168 2.58 -3.60 13.42
C PRO A 168 3.42 -2.92 14.49
N GLY A 169 4.32 -3.67 15.14
CA GLY A 169 5.20 -3.16 16.19
C GLY A 169 4.61 -3.19 17.61
N MET A 170 3.35 -3.60 17.77
CA MET A 170 2.72 -3.85 19.07
C MET A 170 2.53 -5.36 19.30
N PRO A 171 2.63 -5.85 20.55
CA PRO A 171 2.21 -7.21 20.87
C PRO A 171 0.72 -7.38 20.56
N ALA A 172 0.31 -8.58 20.13
CA ALA A 172 -1.11 -8.89 19.97
C ALA A 172 -1.80 -8.69 21.33
N ARG A 173 -2.72 -7.74 21.42
CA ARG A 173 -3.57 -7.59 22.61
C ARG A 173 -4.53 -8.77 22.64
N GLY A 174 -4.65 -9.40 23.82
CA GLY A 174 -5.57 -10.52 24.02
C GLY A 174 -7.00 -10.15 23.66
N GLU A 175 -7.80 -11.16 23.29
CA GLU A 175 -9.18 -11.09 22.84
C GLU A 175 -10.08 -10.34 23.84
N ALA A 176 -10.05 -9.01 23.85
CA ALA A 176 -11.09 -8.22 24.46
C ALA A 176 -12.27 -8.22 23.48
N SER A 177 -13.32 -8.96 23.81
CA SER A 177 -14.60 -8.92 23.12
C SER A 177 -15.21 -7.53 23.27
N VAL A 178 -14.88 -6.63 22.34
CA VAL A 178 -15.48 -5.29 22.25
C VAL A 178 -16.42 -5.28 21.05
N SER A 179 -17.67 -4.89 21.28
CA SER A 179 -18.64 -4.67 20.20
C SER A 179 -18.01 -3.78 19.13
N PRO A 180 -18.17 -4.08 17.82
CA PRO A 180 -17.59 -3.25 16.78
C PRO A 180 -18.09 -1.83 16.97
N LEU A 181 -17.17 -0.91 17.28
CA LEU A 181 -17.47 0.52 17.27
C LEU A 181 -17.94 0.83 15.86
N ARG A 182 -19.24 1.10 15.72
CA ARG A 182 -19.75 1.78 14.53
C ARG A 182 -19.61 3.27 14.79
N GLY A 183 -19.74 4.06 13.75
CA GLY A 183 -19.78 5.51 13.89
C GLY A 183 -20.51 6.13 12.73
N CYS A 184 -20.73 7.42 12.81
CA CYS A 184 -21.34 8.17 11.74
C CYS A 184 -20.62 9.50 11.55
N TRP A 185 -20.56 9.94 10.29
CA TRP A 185 -20.17 11.30 9.96
C TRP A 185 -21.31 12.25 10.32
N VAL A 186 -21.04 13.17 11.23
CA VAL A 186 -21.98 14.22 11.62
C VAL A 186 -21.52 15.56 11.03
N PRO A 187 -22.33 16.22 10.19
CA PRO A 187 -22.03 17.57 9.70
C PRO A 187 -21.89 18.54 10.87
N THR A 188 -20.85 19.39 10.85
CA THR A 188 -20.62 20.38 11.92
C THR A 188 -20.86 21.81 11.43
N THR A 189 -20.20 22.19 10.35
CA THR A 189 -20.37 23.46 9.63
C THR A 189 -20.36 23.17 8.12
N PRO A 190 -20.80 24.10 7.25
CA PRO A 190 -20.72 23.88 5.80
C PRO A 190 -19.33 23.41 5.36
N GLY A 191 -19.25 22.31 4.62
CA GLY A 191 -18.00 21.70 4.14
C GLY A 191 -17.21 20.88 5.18
N ARG A 192 -17.64 20.82 6.44
CA ARG A 192 -16.98 20.04 7.51
C ARG A 192 -17.91 19.00 8.13
N ALA A 193 -17.33 17.85 8.46
CA ALA A 193 -17.98 16.83 9.26
C ALA A 193 -16.99 16.29 10.29
N ARG A 194 -17.52 15.82 11.42
CA ARG A 194 -16.78 15.09 12.45
C ARG A 194 -17.29 13.66 12.46
N TRP A 195 -16.38 12.70 12.50
CA TRP A 195 -16.76 11.31 12.73
C TRP A 195 -17.01 11.12 14.22
N LEU A 196 -18.18 10.59 14.58
CA LEU A 196 -18.55 10.28 15.95
C LEU A 196 -18.72 8.77 16.10
N PRO A 197 -18.16 8.15 17.16
CA PRO A 197 -18.47 6.77 17.49
C PRO A 197 -19.95 6.66 17.87
N ALA A 198 -20.61 5.65 17.33
CA ALA A 198 -22.00 5.27 17.61
C ALA A 198 -21.99 3.83 18.12
N THR A 199 -22.07 3.66 19.43
CA THR A 199 -22.36 2.36 20.04
C THR A 199 -23.85 2.07 19.90
N ALA A 200 -24.19 0.92 19.34
CA ALA A 200 -25.54 0.36 19.42
C ALA A 200 -25.82 -0.16 20.84
#